data_AF-A0A6L7W2T6-F1
#
_entry.id   AF-A0A6L7W2T6-F1
#
_cell.length_a   1.000
_cell.length_b   1.000
_cell.length_c   1.000
_cell.angle_alpha   90.00
_cell.angle_beta   90.00
_cell.angle_gamma   90.00
#
_symmetry.space_group_name_H-M   'P 1'
#
loop_
_entity.id
_entity.type
_entity.pdbx_description
1 polymer ?
#
loop_
_entity_poly.entity_id
_entity_poly.type
_entity_poly.pdbx_seq_one_letter_code
_entity_poly.pdbx_strand_id
1 'polypeptide(L)'
;MLIYYAAFHVARKLLVDMGFEISKGPGAHGDVCKYLGNAGNPTVEHAGSNIGDLKGWRNQADYELDLVEHENSRSVQNIVLITEQIIENLEQCCNGSNRDQIKSAISSYITKMKGDTV
;
A
#
# COMPACT_ATOMS: atom_id res chain seq x y z
N MET A 1 5.61 -3.46 -13.22
CA MET A 1 4.59 -2.57 -13.82
C MET A 1 3.14 -2.98 -13.50
N LEU A 2 2.64 -4.18 -13.85
CA LEU A 2 1.27 -4.64 -13.50
C LEU A 2 1.11 -5.15 -12.05
N ILE A 3 2.16 -5.78 -11.53
CA ILE A 3 2.17 -6.45 -10.21
C ILE A 3 1.93 -5.43 -9.08
N TYR A 4 2.54 -4.25 -9.19
CA TYR A 4 2.29 -3.11 -8.29
C TYR A 4 0.80 -2.76 -8.19
N TYR A 5 0.11 -2.67 -9.34
CA TYR A 5 -1.29 -2.30 -9.37
C TYR A 5 -2.18 -3.35 -8.68
N ALA A 6 -1.78 -4.63 -8.69
CA ALA A 6 -2.52 -5.67 -7.97
C ALA A 6 -2.55 -5.38 -6.45
N ALA A 7 -1.39 -5.24 -5.80
CA ALA A 7 -1.32 -4.93 -4.38
C ALA A 7 -1.97 -3.58 -4.04
N PHE A 8 -1.75 -2.56 -4.88
CA PHE A 8 -2.37 -1.25 -4.69
C PHE A 8 -3.91 -1.30 -4.76
N HIS A 9 -4.47 -2.03 -5.72
CA HIS A 9 -5.93 -2.13 -5.85
C HIS A 9 -6.57 -2.92 -4.72
N VAL A 10 -5.93 -3.99 -4.24
CA VAL A 10 -6.37 -4.73 -3.04
C VAL A 10 -6.36 -3.80 -1.83
N ALA A 11 -5.23 -3.14 -1.55
CA ALA A 11 -5.10 -2.19 -0.45
C ALA A 11 -6.16 -1.08 -0.49
N ARG A 12 -6.33 -0.47 -1.66
CA ARG A 12 -7.33 0.58 -1.87
C ARG A 12 -8.74 0.07 -1.62
N LYS A 13 -9.09 -1.12 -2.15
CA LYS A 13 -10.41 -1.73 -1.94
C LYS A 13 -10.67 -1.98 -0.47
N LEU A 14 -9.70 -2.56 0.26
CA LEU A 14 -9.84 -2.83 1.69
C LEU A 14 -10.08 -1.56 2.50
N LEU A 15 -9.34 -0.48 2.21
CA LEU A 15 -9.53 0.82 2.88
C LEU A 15 -10.92 1.42 2.57
N VAL A 16 -11.37 1.34 1.31
CA VAL A 16 -12.71 1.78 0.91
C VAL A 16 -13.80 0.96 1.62
N ASP A 17 -13.63 -0.36 1.69
CA ASP A 17 -14.57 -1.27 2.38
C ASP A 17 -14.59 -1.04 3.90
N MET A 18 -13.53 -0.48 4.49
CA MET A 18 -13.50 -0.01 5.88
C MET A 18 -14.19 1.34 6.08
N GLY A 19 -14.50 2.06 5.00
CA GLY A 19 -15.16 3.37 5.00
C GLY A 19 -14.20 4.56 4.87
N PHE A 20 -12.95 4.35 4.46
CA PHE A 20 -12.01 5.45 4.23
C PHE A 20 -12.15 6.02 2.83
N GLU A 21 -12.19 7.36 2.75
CA GLU A 21 -12.13 8.05 1.48
C GLU A 21 -10.68 8.12 0.99
N ILE A 22 -10.46 7.58 -0.21
CA ILE A 22 -9.20 7.63 -0.93
C ILE A 22 -9.37 8.57 -2.12
N SER A 23 -8.47 9.55 -2.27
CA SER A 23 -8.52 10.49 -3.38
C SER A 23 -8.51 9.77 -4.74
N LYS A 24 -9.08 10.44 -5.75
CA LYS A 24 -9.05 9.95 -7.13
C LYS A 24 -7.78 10.46 -7.82
N GLY A 25 -7.17 9.64 -8.67
CA GLY A 25 -6.00 10.03 -9.46
C GLY A 25 -4.67 9.90 -8.69
N PRO A 26 -3.66 10.75 -8.97
CA PRO A 26 -2.30 10.57 -8.47
C PRO A 26 -2.16 10.58 -6.93
N GLY A 27 -3.08 11.28 -6.24
CA GLY A 27 -3.12 11.35 -4.77
C GLY A 27 -3.45 10.01 -4.10
N ALA A 28 -4.14 9.11 -4.81
CA ALA A 28 -4.62 7.83 -4.26
C ALA A 28 -3.47 6.98 -3.70
N HIS A 29 -2.31 7.03 -4.34
CA HIS A 29 -1.11 6.30 -3.91
C HIS A 29 -0.58 6.82 -2.58
N GLY A 30 -0.58 8.15 -2.41
CA GLY A 30 -0.14 8.78 -1.17
C GLY A 30 -1.09 8.44 -0.02
N ASP A 31 -2.39 8.49 -0.25
CA ASP A 31 -3.40 8.18 0.76
C ASP A 31 -3.30 6.72 1.22
N VAL A 32 -3.20 5.78 0.27
CA VAL A 32 -3.07 4.34 0.60
C VAL A 32 -1.81 4.09 1.43
N CYS A 33 -0.64 4.58 1.02
CA CYS A 33 0.59 4.40 1.79
C CYS A 33 0.51 5.04 3.18
N LYS A 34 -0.05 6.25 3.29
CA LYS A 34 -0.22 6.95 4.58
C LYS A 34 -1.16 6.20 5.51
N TYR A 35 -2.30 5.74 5.02
CA TYR A 35 -3.29 5.05 5.85
C TYR A 35 -2.76 3.68 6.31
N LEU A 36 -2.17 2.89 5.41
CA LEU A 36 -1.54 1.62 5.79
C LEU A 36 -0.38 1.83 6.77
N GLY A 37 0.47 2.84 6.54
CA GLY A 37 1.58 3.20 7.42
C GLY A 37 1.16 3.74 8.79
N ASN A 38 -0.13 4.03 9.01
CA ASN A 38 -0.69 4.45 10.29
C ASN A 38 -1.79 3.47 10.77
N ALA A 39 -1.69 2.20 10.37
CA ALA A 39 -2.67 1.18 10.70
C ALA A 39 -2.57 0.67 12.15
N GLY A 40 -1.51 0.98 12.90
CA GLY A 40 -1.31 0.47 14.27
C GLY A 40 -1.13 -1.04 14.32
N ASN A 41 -0.85 -1.66 13.17
CA ASN A 41 -0.59 -3.07 13.00
C ASN A 41 0.73 -3.20 12.19
N PRO A 42 1.80 -3.76 12.78
CA PRO A 42 3.11 -3.79 12.14
C PRO A 42 3.11 -4.48 10.77
N THR A 43 2.31 -5.53 10.59
CA THR A 43 2.20 -6.26 9.31
C THR A 43 1.59 -5.37 8.23
N VAL A 44 0.53 -4.63 8.56
CA VAL A 44 -0.15 -3.71 7.61
C VAL A 44 0.72 -2.49 7.31
N GLU A 45 1.43 -1.96 8.31
CA GLU A 45 2.37 -0.85 8.13
C GLU A 45 3.52 -1.25 7.20
N HIS A 46 4.08 -2.45 7.40
CA HIS A 46 5.12 -2.98 6.53
C HIS A 46 4.62 -3.21 5.10
N ALA A 47 3.39 -3.72 4.94
CA ALA A 47 2.74 -3.83 3.63
C ALA A 47 2.59 -2.46 2.94
N GLY A 48 2.25 -1.41 3.69
CA GLY A 48 2.19 -0.03 3.17
C GLY A 48 3.53 0.50 2.67
N SER A 49 4.62 0.20 3.39
CA SER A 49 5.99 0.53 2.96
C SER A 49 6.35 -0.18 1.67
N ASN A 50 6.14 -1.50 1.62
CA ASN A 50 6.50 -2.32 0.45
C ASN A 50 5.72 -1.90 -0.81
N ILE A 51 4.45 -1.49 -0.69
CA ILE A 51 3.68 -0.92 -1.80
C ILE A 51 4.32 0.39 -2.29
N GLY A 52 4.84 1.22 -1.38
CA GLY A 52 5.60 2.43 -1.71
C GLY A 52 6.86 2.11 -2.51
N ASP A 53 7.62 1.11 -2.08
CA ASP A 53 8.85 0.67 -2.75
C ASP A 53 8.57 0.10 -4.15
N LEU A 54 7.51 -0.72 -4.28
CA LEU A 54 7.05 -1.23 -5.58
C LEU A 54 6.68 -0.11 -6.57
N LYS A 55 6.12 1.01 -6.07
CA LYS A 55 5.85 2.20 -6.88
C LYS A 55 7.16 2.86 -7.33
N GLY A 56 8.16 2.92 -6.45
CA GLY A 56 9.51 3.42 -6.76
C GLY A 56 10.13 2.62 -7.90
N TRP A 57 10.17 1.29 -7.78
CA TRP A 57 10.68 0.41 -8.83
C TRP A 57 9.91 0.53 -10.14
N ARG A 58 8.58 0.70 -10.08
CA ARG A 58 7.76 0.96 -11.27
C ARG A 58 8.13 2.28 -11.96
N ASN A 59 8.35 3.34 -11.19
CA ASN A 59 8.76 4.61 -11.77
C ASN A 59 10.15 4.52 -12.41
N GLN A 60 11.09 3.82 -11.78
CA GLN A 60 12.41 3.58 -12.37
C GLN A 60 12.29 2.78 -13.67
N ALA A 61 11.56 1.66 -13.67
CA ALA A 61 11.39 0.84 -14.87
C ALA A 61 10.67 1.57 -16.02
N ASP A 62 9.66 2.40 -15.72
CA ASP A 62 8.84 3.07 -16.74
C ASP A 62 9.53 4.32 -17.34
N TYR A 63 10.42 4.98 -16.59
CA TYR A 63 10.97 6.28 -16.97
C TYR A 63 12.50 6.32 -17.09
N GLU A 64 13.23 5.38 -16.50
CA GLU A 64 14.70 5.32 -16.57
C GLU A 64 15.14 4.25 -17.57
N LEU A 65 14.95 4.55 -18.87
CA LEU A 65 15.25 3.65 -20.01
C LEU A 65 16.74 3.28 -20.16
N ASP A 66 17.65 3.99 -19.49
CA ASP A 66 19.10 3.76 -19.54
C ASP A 66 19.60 2.72 -18.51
N LEU A 67 18.73 2.27 -17.59
CA LEU A 67 19.08 1.27 -16.57
C LEU A 67 18.75 -0.15 -17.07
N VAL A 68 19.66 -0.70 -17.88
CA VAL A 68 19.59 -2.06 -18.47
C VAL A 68 19.58 -3.20 -17.43
N GLU A 69 19.79 -2.92 -16.14
CA GLU A 69 19.93 -3.97 -15.10
C GLU A 69 18.62 -4.47 -14.47
N HIS A 70 17.46 -3.83 -14.71
CA HIS A 70 16.23 -4.16 -13.98
C HIS A 70 15.36 -5.29 -14.57
N GLU A 71 15.73 -5.86 -15.72
CA GLU A 71 14.99 -6.97 -16.37
C GLU A 71 15.60 -8.37 -16.10
N ASN A 72 16.36 -8.55 -15.03
CA ASN A 72 16.73 -9.90 -14.62
C ASN A 72 15.49 -10.66 -14.12
N SER A 73 15.16 -11.78 -14.77
CA SER A 73 13.98 -12.62 -14.48
C SER A 73 13.86 -13.03 -13.00
N ARG A 74 14.99 -13.14 -12.29
CA ARG A 74 15.06 -13.38 -10.84
C ARG A 74 14.48 -12.22 -10.01
N SER A 75 14.65 -10.98 -10.45
CA SER A 75 14.09 -9.78 -9.83
C SER A 75 12.56 -9.74 -10.00
N VAL A 76 12.05 -10.14 -11.16
CA VAL A 76 10.61 -10.20 -11.43
C VAL A 76 9.91 -11.26 -10.57
N GLN A 77 10.49 -12.45 -10.43
CA GLN A 77 9.94 -13.50 -9.57
C GLN A 77 9.88 -13.09 -8.10
N ASN A 78 10.94 -12.45 -7.59
CA ASN A 78 10.92 -11.91 -6.23
C ASN A 78 9.86 -10.83 -6.05
N ILE A 79 9.65 -9.95 -7.04
CA ILE A 79 8.60 -8.93 -7.01
C ILE A 79 7.21 -9.57 -6.96
N VAL A 80 6.96 -10.64 -7.71
CA VAL A 80 5.70 -11.40 -7.64
C VAL A 80 5.47 -11.95 -6.24
N LEU A 81 6.45 -12.67 -5.69
CA LEU A 81 6.34 -13.28 -4.35
C LEU A 81 6.09 -12.24 -3.25
N ILE A 82 6.82 -11.12 -3.28
CA ILE A 82 6.62 -10.01 -2.33
C ILE A 82 5.19 -9.46 -2.44
N THR A 83 4.67 -9.34 -3.68
CA THR A 83 3.33 -8.80 -3.90
C THR A 83 2.25 -9.75 -3.42
N GLU A 84 2.39 -11.05 -3.64
CA GLU A 84 1.48 -12.07 -3.12
C GLU A 84 1.44 -12.03 -1.59
N GLN A 85 2.62 -11.99 -0.94
CA GLN A 85 2.72 -11.87 0.52
C GLN A 85 2.06 -10.59 1.04
N ILE A 86 2.22 -9.46 0.36
CA ILE A 86 1.55 -8.19 0.72
C ILE A 86 0.04 -8.37 0.67
N ILE A 87 -0.49 -8.95 -0.42
CA ILE A 87 -1.93 -9.16 -0.60
C ILE A 87 -2.48 -10.07 0.48
N GLU A 88 -1.85 -11.22 0.73
CA GLU A 88 -2.28 -12.17 1.76
C GLU A 88 -2.29 -11.54 3.15
N ASN A 89 -1.22 -10.83 3.52
CA ASN A 89 -1.12 -10.14 4.80
C ASN A 89 -2.21 -9.08 4.96
N LEU A 90 -2.46 -8.29 3.91
CA LEU A 90 -3.52 -7.29 3.92
C LEU A 90 -4.88 -7.94 4.07
N GLU A 91 -5.19 -8.99 3.31
CA GLU A 91 -6.48 -9.68 3.42
C GLU A 91 -6.69 -10.30 4.80
N GLN A 92 -5.68 -10.98 5.35
CA GLN A 92 -5.76 -11.59 6.68
C GLN A 92 -5.97 -10.55 7.78
N CYS A 93 -5.21 -9.45 7.78
CA CYS A 93 -5.31 -8.44 8.81
C CYS A 93 -6.56 -7.56 8.65
N CYS A 94 -6.90 -7.17 7.42
CA CYS A 94 -7.98 -6.23 7.14
C CYS A 94 -9.36 -6.88 7.06
N ASN A 95 -9.48 -8.19 6.82
CA ASN A 95 -10.74 -8.92 6.88
C ASN A 95 -10.86 -9.86 8.09
N GLY A 96 -9.78 -10.05 8.85
CA GLY A 96 -9.75 -10.85 10.06
C GLY A 96 -10.06 -10.06 11.33
N SER A 97 -9.63 -10.61 12.47
CA SER A 97 -9.89 -10.07 13.81
C SER A 97 -9.22 -8.71 14.08
N ASN A 98 -8.20 -8.32 13.30
CA ASN A 98 -7.52 -7.03 13.45
C ASN A 98 -8.23 -5.87 12.76
N ARG A 99 -9.28 -6.13 11.97
CA ARG A 99 -9.95 -5.12 11.14
C ARG A 99 -10.39 -3.89 11.93
N ASP A 100 -11.06 -4.08 13.06
CA ASP A 100 -11.60 -2.97 13.85
C ASP A 100 -10.50 -2.15 14.53
N GLN A 101 -9.43 -2.82 14.98
CA GLN A 101 -8.25 -2.16 15.54
C GLN A 101 -7.57 -1.29 14.48
N ILE A 102 -7.34 -1.84 13.29
CA ILE A 102 -6.73 -1.13 12.16
C ILE A 102 -7.57 0.08 11.77
N LYS A 103 -8.89 -0.12 11.63
CA LYS A 103 -9.83 0.96 11.31
C LYS A 103 -9.79 2.07 12.35
N SER A 104 -9.74 1.73 13.65
CA SER A 104 -9.67 2.70 14.74
C SER A 104 -8.36 3.51 14.71
N ALA A 105 -7.23 2.85 14.47
CA ALA A 105 -5.92 3.49 14.38
C ALA A 105 -5.86 4.51 13.23
N ILE A 106 -6.28 4.11 12.03
CA ILE A 106 -6.31 4.98 10.85
C ILE A 106 -7.27 6.16 11.07
N SER A 107 -8.45 5.93 11.66
CA SER A 107 -9.41 6.99 11.98
C SER A 107 -8.84 7.99 12.98
N SER A 108 -8.09 7.51 13.97
CA SER A 108 -7.41 8.36 14.96
C SER A 108 -6.33 9.23 14.31
N TYR A 109 -5.55 8.66 13.39
CA TYR A 109 -4.58 9.39 12.59
C TYR A 109 -5.24 10.49 11.75
N ILE A 110 -6.30 10.17 11.01
CA ILE A 110 -7.05 11.14 10.19
C ILE A 110 -7.61 12.28 11.06
N THR A 111 -8.14 11.96 12.25
CA THR A 111 -8.69 12.95 13.17
C THR A 111 -7.61 13.91 13.67
N LYS A 112 -6.41 13.40 14.01
CA LYS A 112 -5.27 14.24 14.41
C LYS A 112 -4.86 15.20 13.28
N MET A 113 -4.73 14.68 12.05
CA MET A 113 -4.36 15.49 10.89
C MET A 113 -5.37 16.62 10.61
N LYS A 114 -6.67 16.39 10.85
CA LYS A 114 -7.70 17.44 10.71
C LYS A 114 -7.70 18.44 11.86
N GLY A 115 -7.32 18.01 13.07
CA GLY A 115 -7.23 18.87 14.25
C GLY A 115 -6.03 19.83 14.23
N ASP A 116 -4.93 19.42 13.59
CA ASP A 116 -3.70 20.22 13.48
C ASP A 116 -3.77 21.31 12.37
N THR A 117 -4.91 21.46 11.70
CA THR A 117 -5.13 22.46 10.64
C THR A 117 -5.87 23.72 11.15
N VAL A 118 -5.76 24.06 12.44
CA VAL A 118 -6.40 25.24 13.06
C VAL A 118 -5.36 26.17 13.65
#